data_AF-V7D5J8-F1
#
_entry.id   AF-V7D5J8-F1
#
_cell.length_a   1.000
_cell.length_b   1.000
_cell.length_c   1.000
_cell.angle_alpha   90.00
_cell.angle_beta   90.00
_cell.angle_gamma   90.00
#
_symmetry.space_group_name_H-M   'P 1'
#
loop_
_entity.id
_entity.type
_entity.pdbx_description
1 polymer ?
#
loop_
_entity_poly.entity_id
_entity_poly.type
_entity_poly.pdbx_seq_one_letter_code
_entity_poly.pdbx_strand_id
1 'polypeptide(L)'
;MSTILEPGQIEASAVMPPFLHLPPANLFELRAERLEQLAEGNALGEYLKLVACLCRIQQQLVDNPPAGMPVAEERQRLCISHGLPPLAADSLVREGPWLVWLQALLKHFNAQTSGPLGEALQVLRSSDDCQRKGWGIALLAGQYDAVPAALVPFIGALQA
;
A
#
# COMPACT_ATOMS: atom_id res chain seq x y z
N MET A 1 32.95 22.10 -1.71
CA MET A 1 34.29 21.70 -2.20
C MET A 1 34.10 20.42 -2.98
N SER A 2 34.33 20.45 -4.30
CA SER A 2 34.18 19.25 -5.15
C SER A 2 35.49 18.47 -5.12
N THR A 3 35.45 17.28 -4.52
CA THR A 3 36.58 16.35 -4.54
C THR A 3 36.68 15.75 -5.94
N ILE A 4 37.79 15.99 -6.63
CA ILE A 4 38.09 15.37 -7.93
C ILE A 4 38.57 13.95 -7.61
N LEU A 5 37.90 12.94 -8.17
CA LEU A 5 38.23 11.53 -7.99
C LEU A 5 39.28 11.11 -9.01
N GLU A 6 40.33 10.44 -8.55
CA GLU A 6 41.40 9.90 -9.40
C GLU A 6 40.91 8.65 -10.16
N PRO A 7 41.41 8.35 -11.37
CA PRO A 7 40.92 7.24 -12.20
C PRO A 7 40.83 5.87 -11.49
N GLY A 8 41.75 5.56 -10.57
CA GLY A 8 41.72 4.31 -9.78
C GLY A 8 40.64 4.26 -8.67
N GLN A 9 40.13 5.41 -8.23
CA GLN A 9 39.00 5.48 -7.28
C GLN A 9 37.65 5.30 -7.98
N ILE A 10 37.58 5.52 -9.28
CA ILE A 10 36.39 5.26 -10.11
C ILE A 10 36.20 3.74 -10.27
N GLU A 11 37.29 3.00 -10.48
CA GLU A 11 37.26 1.53 -10.64
C GLU A 11 36.92 0.79 -9.33
N ALA A 12 37.42 1.27 -8.18
CA ALA A 12 37.07 0.71 -6.87
C ALA A 12 35.63 1.06 -6.42
N SER A 13 35.02 2.07 -7.04
CA SER A 13 33.64 2.50 -6.75
C SER A 13 32.60 1.82 -7.65
N ALA A 14 33.01 0.93 -8.56
CA ALA A 14 32.13 0.13 -9.40
C ALA A 14 31.50 -1.05 -8.62
N VAL A 15 30.93 -0.78 -7.46
CA VAL A 15 30.02 -1.74 -6.82
C VAL A 15 28.74 -1.72 -7.64
N MET A 16 28.48 -2.79 -8.39
CA MET A 16 27.21 -2.94 -9.08
C MET A 16 26.09 -2.80 -8.04
N PRO A 17 25.13 -1.88 -8.22
CA PRO A 17 24.00 -1.77 -7.31
C PRO A 17 23.24 -3.10 -7.31
N PRO A 18 22.61 -3.48 -6.19
CA PRO A 18 21.85 -4.71 -6.15
C PRO A 18 20.74 -4.65 -7.20
N PHE A 19 20.54 -5.75 -7.90
CA PHE A 19 19.53 -5.88 -8.95
C PHE A 19 18.11 -5.58 -8.43
N LEU A 20 17.87 -5.82 -7.13
CA LEU A 20 16.57 -5.63 -6.49
C LEU A 20 16.74 -5.06 -5.09
N HIS A 21 15.93 -4.06 -4.76
CA HIS A 21 15.80 -3.50 -3.41
C HIS A 21 14.47 -3.93 -2.82
N LEU A 22 14.50 -4.83 -1.84
CA LEU A 22 13.32 -5.15 -1.04
C LEU A 22 13.04 -3.98 -0.07
N PRO A 23 11.77 -3.63 0.16
CA PRO A 23 11.45 -2.66 1.19
C PRO A 23 11.84 -3.22 2.57
N PRO A 24 12.22 -2.35 3.52
CA PRO A 24 12.44 -2.79 4.90
C PRO A 24 11.12 -3.22 5.54
N ALA A 25 11.19 -4.07 6.57
CA ALA A 25 10.00 -4.54 7.28
C ALA A 25 9.16 -3.40 7.88
N ASN A 26 9.80 -2.29 8.26
CA ASN A 26 9.17 -1.11 8.85
C ASN A 26 8.87 0.01 7.81
N LEU A 27 8.70 -0.35 6.54
CA LEU A 27 8.46 0.62 5.46
C LEU A 27 7.32 1.60 5.76
N PHE A 28 6.20 1.11 6.30
CA PHE A 28 5.03 1.94 6.55
C PHE A 28 5.19 2.81 7.78
N GLU A 29 5.96 2.38 8.77
CA GLU A 29 6.39 3.24 9.89
C GLU A 29 7.22 4.43 9.37
N LEU A 30 8.24 4.16 8.55
CA LEU A 30 9.07 5.21 7.95
C LEU A 30 8.25 6.17 7.08
N ARG A 31 7.26 5.66 6.33
CA ARG A 31 6.33 6.50 5.56
C ARG A 31 5.49 7.40 6.47
N ALA A 32 4.96 6.86 7.57
CA ALA A 32 4.16 7.64 8.52
C ALA A 32 4.97 8.77 9.16
N GLU A 33 6.17 8.49 9.65
CA GLU A 33 7.07 9.49 10.23
C GLU A 33 7.39 10.60 9.22
N ARG A 34 7.66 10.22 7.97
CA ARG A 34 7.93 11.19 6.92
C ARG A 34 6.72 12.09 6.63
N LEU A 35 5.52 11.52 6.60
CA LEU A 35 4.29 12.28 6.38
C LEU A 35 3.97 13.24 7.53
N GLU A 36 4.22 12.82 8.77
CA GLU A 36 4.08 13.67 9.96
C GLU A 36 5.02 14.86 9.92
N GLN A 37 6.29 14.64 9.57
CA GLN A 37 7.25 15.74 9.34
C GLN A 37 6.80 16.70 8.25
N LEU A 38 6.26 16.19 7.14
CA LEU A 38 5.78 17.01 6.02
C LEU A 38 4.47 17.74 6.33
N ALA A 39 3.75 17.32 7.36
CA ALA A 39 2.50 17.95 7.77
C ALA A 39 2.72 19.27 8.54
N GLU A 40 3.89 19.45 9.16
CA GLU A 40 4.22 20.65 9.91
C GLU A 40 4.26 21.89 9.00
N GLY A 41 3.45 22.90 9.33
CA GLY A 41 3.35 24.14 8.54
C GLY A 41 2.73 23.98 7.15
N ASN A 42 2.14 22.82 6.83
CA ASN A 42 1.57 22.52 5.52
C ASN A 42 0.06 22.81 5.48
N ALA A 43 -0.42 23.45 4.41
CA ALA A 43 -1.84 23.70 4.18
C ALA A 43 -2.69 22.42 4.14
N LEU A 44 -2.09 21.30 3.78
CA LEU A 44 -2.71 19.96 3.76
C LEU A 44 -2.30 19.11 4.97
N GLY A 45 -1.80 19.72 6.05
CA GLY A 45 -1.25 19.02 7.20
C GLY A 45 -2.20 17.98 7.81
N GLU A 46 -3.49 18.31 7.95
CA GLU A 46 -4.48 17.37 8.49
C GLU A 46 -4.72 16.16 7.57
N TYR A 47 -4.67 16.37 6.25
CA TYR A 47 -4.72 15.27 5.29
C TYR A 47 -3.48 14.38 5.38
N LEU A 48 -2.28 14.98 5.46
CA LEU A 48 -1.03 14.23 5.60
C LEU A 48 -0.99 13.42 6.90
N LYS A 49 -1.50 13.96 8.00
CA LYS A 49 -1.66 13.23 9.27
C LYS A 49 -2.65 12.07 9.15
N LEU A 50 -3.75 12.24 8.41
CA LEU A 50 -4.68 11.15 8.13
C LEU A 50 -3.99 10.01 7.34
N VAL A 51 -3.22 10.35 6.30
CA VAL A 51 -2.45 9.35 5.53
C VAL A 51 -1.35 8.71 6.38
N ALA A 52 -0.69 9.48 7.26
CA ALA A 52 0.28 8.94 8.20
C ALA A 52 -0.34 7.91 9.16
N CYS A 53 -1.53 8.22 9.70
CA CYS A 53 -2.31 7.28 10.51
C CYS A 53 -2.63 5.99 9.74
N LEU A 54 -3.03 6.10 8.47
CA LEU A 54 -3.25 4.96 7.60
C LEU A 54 -1.99 4.11 7.43
N CYS A 55 -0.82 4.74 7.23
CA CYS A 55 0.46 4.03 7.18
C CYS A 55 0.81 3.33 8.50
N ARG A 56 0.54 3.94 9.66
CA ARG A 56 0.72 3.26 10.95
C ARG A 56 -0.15 2.01 11.06
N ILE A 57 -1.40 2.07 10.59
CA ILE A 57 -2.29 0.89 10.54
C ILE A 57 -1.75 -0.16 9.57
N GLN A 58 -1.26 0.23 8.38
CA GLN A 58 -0.61 -0.70 7.45
C GLN A 58 0.56 -1.42 8.10
N GLN A 59 1.43 -0.71 8.83
CA GLN A 59 2.54 -1.34 9.55
C GLN A 59 2.05 -2.38 10.55
N GLN A 60 1.06 -2.02 11.38
CA GLN A 60 0.48 -2.95 12.37
C GLN A 60 -0.09 -4.22 11.73
N LEU A 61 -0.73 -4.09 10.57
CA LEU A 61 -1.27 -5.22 9.81
C LEU A 61 -0.18 -6.08 9.17
N VAL A 62 0.89 -5.48 8.65
CA VAL A 62 2.03 -6.25 8.10
C VAL A 62 2.74 -7.02 9.20
N ASP A 63 2.91 -6.40 10.37
CA ASP A 63 3.51 -7.05 11.54
C ASP A 63 2.59 -8.16 12.12
N ASN A 64 1.27 -8.00 11.98
CA ASN A 64 0.26 -8.92 12.49
C ASN A 64 -0.78 -9.26 11.39
N PRO A 65 -0.39 -10.08 10.39
CA PRO A 65 -1.24 -10.35 9.23
C PRO A 65 -2.54 -11.06 9.65
N PRO A 66 -3.69 -10.72 9.04
CA PRO A 66 -4.93 -11.42 9.30
C PRO A 66 -4.83 -12.89 8.83
N ALA A 67 -5.38 -13.81 9.63
CA ALA A 67 -5.37 -15.23 9.34
C ALA A 67 -6.14 -15.56 8.03
N GLY A 68 -5.70 -16.60 7.33
CA GLY A 68 -6.43 -17.16 6.18
C GLY A 68 -5.97 -16.68 4.80
N MET A 69 -4.80 -16.04 4.68
CA MET A 69 -4.16 -15.83 3.37
C MET A 69 -3.80 -17.19 2.75
N PRO A 70 -4.37 -17.57 1.60
CA PRO A 70 -3.98 -18.80 0.92
C PRO A 70 -2.52 -18.68 0.49
N VAL A 71 -1.72 -19.68 0.88
CA VAL A 71 -0.37 -19.82 0.36
C VAL A 71 -0.48 -20.20 -1.10
N ALA A 72 -0.34 -19.23 -2.02
CA ALA A 72 -0.43 -19.44 -3.46
C ALA A 72 0.86 -20.03 -4.05
N GLU A 73 1.52 -20.94 -3.33
CA GLU A 73 2.85 -21.47 -3.67
C GLU A 73 2.89 -22.09 -5.08
N GLU A 74 1.87 -22.87 -5.44
CA GLU A 74 1.80 -23.53 -6.75
C GLU A 74 1.65 -22.51 -7.88
N ARG A 75 0.78 -21.51 -7.70
CA ARG A 75 0.60 -20.42 -8.65
C ARG A 75 1.90 -19.62 -8.82
N GLN A 76 2.57 -19.31 -7.72
CA GLN A 76 3.83 -18.57 -7.73
C GLN A 76 4.92 -19.35 -8.50
N ARG A 77 5.04 -20.66 -8.28
CA ARG A 77 5.97 -21.53 -9.03
C ARG A 77 5.66 -21.54 -10.52
N LEU A 78 4.39 -21.63 -10.89
CA LEU A 78 3.95 -21.58 -12.29
C LEU A 78 4.25 -20.22 -12.95
N CYS A 79 3.99 -19.11 -12.25
CA CYS A 79 4.35 -17.79 -12.77
C CYS A 79 5.87 -17.69 -13.03
N ILE A 80 6.69 -18.14 -12.08
CA ILE A 80 8.15 -18.12 -12.21
C ILE A 80 8.62 -19.00 -13.38
N SER A 81 8.07 -20.21 -13.56
CA SER A 81 8.48 -21.11 -14.66
C SER A 81 8.15 -20.55 -16.05
N HIS A 82 7.13 -19.71 -16.15
CA HIS A 82 6.73 -19.03 -17.38
C HIS A 82 7.28 -17.60 -17.53
N GLY A 83 8.13 -17.12 -16.59
CA GLY A 83 8.68 -15.77 -16.62
C GLY A 83 7.64 -14.66 -16.37
N LEU A 84 6.53 -14.99 -15.72
CA LEU A 84 5.46 -14.05 -15.37
C LEU A 84 5.69 -13.46 -13.96
N PRO A 85 5.24 -12.21 -13.70
CA PRO A 85 5.32 -11.63 -12.37
C PRO A 85 4.54 -12.49 -11.34
N PRO A 86 5.20 -12.97 -10.26
CA PRO A 86 4.54 -13.82 -9.26
C PRO A 86 3.48 -13.07 -8.44
N LEU A 87 3.56 -11.74 -8.40
CA LEU A 87 2.63 -10.84 -7.72
C LEU A 87 1.96 -9.87 -8.71
N ALA A 88 1.38 -10.41 -9.78
CA ALA A 88 0.67 -9.63 -10.78
C ALA A 88 -0.60 -8.97 -10.17
N ALA A 89 -0.57 -7.63 -10.02
CA ALA A 89 -1.58 -6.86 -9.29
C ALA A 89 -3.00 -7.01 -9.89
N ASP A 90 -3.09 -7.05 -11.22
CA ASP A 90 -4.33 -7.24 -11.99
C ASP A 90 -5.03 -8.57 -11.72
N SER A 91 -4.25 -9.62 -11.42
CA SER A 91 -4.77 -10.94 -11.08
C SER A 91 -5.14 -11.02 -9.59
N LEU A 92 -4.24 -10.56 -8.71
CA LEU A 92 -4.42 -10.61 -7.26
C LEU A 92 -5.65 -9.81 -6.79
N VAL A 93 -5.91 -8.64 -7.41
CA VAL A 93 -7.08 -7.82 -7.06
C VAL A 93 -8.41 -8.52 -7.37
N ARG A 94 -8.44 -9.37 -8.41
CA ARG A 94 -9.65 -10.12 -8.83
C ARG A 94 -9.92 -11.31 -7.93
N GLU A 95 -8.86 -12.00 -7.50
CA GLU A 95 -8.94 -13.16 -6.61
C GLU A 95 -9.56 -12.78 -5.26
N GLY A 96 -9.20 -11.62 -4.71
CA GLY A 96 -9.86 -11.06 -3.53
C GLY A 96 -9.32 -11.40 -2.14
N PRO A 97 -8.23 -12.18 -1.91
CA PRO A 97 -7.65 -12.32 -0.57
C PRO A 97 -7.35 -10.97 0.12
N TRP A 98 -7.08 -9.91 -0.64
CA TRP A 98 -6.88 -8.55 -0.13
C TRP A 98 -8.10 -7.96 0.59
N LEU A 99 -9.31 -8.48 0.35
CA LEU A 99 -10.52 -8.02 1.05
C LEU A 99 -10.46 -8.30 2.56
N VAL A 100 -9.80 -9.37 2.98
CA VAL A 100 -9.59 -9.67 4.40
C VAL A 100 -8.72 -8.59 5.05
N TRP A 101 -7.72 -8.09 4.32
CA TRP A 101 -6.90 -6.97 4.76
C TRP A 101 -7.69 -5.66 4.82
N LEU A 102 -8.62 -5.42 3.88
CA LEU A 102 -9.53 -4.28 3.96
C LEU A 102 -10.38 -4.33 5.21
N GLN A 103 -10.96 -5.49 5.51
CA GLN A 103 -11.76 -5.68 6.71
C GLN A 103 -10.91 -5.49 7.98
N ALA A 104 -9.67 -5.98 8.00
CA ALA A 104 -8.76 -5.76 9.11
C ALA A 104 -8.46 -4.27 9.30
N LEU A 105 -8.09 -3.55 8.23
CA LEU A 105 -7.84 -2.12 8.24
C LEU A 105 -9.03 -1.31 8.76
N LEU A 106 -10.25 -1.62 8.31
CA LEU A 106 -11.47 -0.92 8.72
C LEU A 106 -11.81 -1.09 10.21
N LYS A 107 -11.29 -2.13 10.89
CA LYS A 107 -11.46 -2.36 12.33
C LYS A 107 -10.62 -1.42 13.20
N HIS A 108 -9.54 -0.85 12.65
CA HIS A 108 -8.71 0.13 13.38
C HIS A 108 -9.37 1.51 13.48
N PHE A 109 -10.36 1.80 12.64
CA PHE A 109 -11.13 3.04 12.70
C PHE A 109 -12.35 2.88 13.61
N ASN A 110 -12.55 3.81 14.55
CA ASN A 110 -13.69 3.80 15.46
C ASN A 110 -15.02 3.94 14.69
N ALA A 111 -16.09 3.32 15.19
CA ALA A 111 -17.44 3.53 14.70
C ALA A 111 -17.94 4.98 14.91
N GLN A 112 -17.34 5.71 15.85
CA GLN A 112 -17.70 7.10 16.18
C GLN A 112 -16.98 8.15 15.32
N THR A 113 -16.17 7.75 14.33
CA THR A 113 -15.56 8.70 13.39
C THR A 113 -16.66 9.44 12.62
N SER A 114 -16.68 10.77 12.73
CA SER A 114 -17.72 11.62 12.14
C SER A 114 -17.19 12.43 10.94
N GLY A 115 -18.10 13.12 10.24
CA GLY A 115 -17.78 13.92 9.07
C GLY A 115 -17.44 13.09 7.82
N PRO A 116 -16.77 13.68 6.82
CA PRO A 116 -16.51 13.04 5.52
C PRO A 116 -15.73 11.72 5.62
N LEU A 117 -14.83 11.61 6.60
CA LEU A 117 -14.10 10.38 6.88
C LEU A 117 -15.04 9.27 7.38
N GLY A 118 -15.95 9.59 8.29
CA GLY A 118 -16.95 8.66 8.81
C GLY A 118 -17.87 8.14 7.70
N GLU A 119 -18.32 9.03 6.81
CA GLU A 119 -19.13 8.68 5.64
C GLU A 119 -18.40 7.72 4.69
N ALA A 120 -17.13 7.99 4.38
CA ALA A 120 -16.30 7.12 3.53
C ALA A 120 -16.13 5.72 4.15
N LEU A 121 -15.80 5.67 5.45
CA LEU A 121 -15.66 4.41 6.18
C LEU A 121 -16.98 3.64 6.23
N GLN A 122 -18.11 4.35 6.36
CA GLN A 122 -19.41 3.72 6.38
C GLN A 122 -19.80 3.13 5.02
N VAL A 123 -19.53 3.85 3.92
CA VAL A 123 -19.70 3.32 2.56
C VAL A 123 -18.88 2.05 2.37
N LEU A 124 -17.61 2.03 2.80
CA LEU A 124 -16.79 0.82 2.71
C LEU A 124 -17.36 -0.33 3.53
N ARG A 125 -17.84 -0.07 4.75
CA ARG A 125 -18.41 -1.09 5.64
C ARG A 125 -19.74 -1.65 5.13
N SER A 126 -20.59 -0.83 4.52
CA SER A 126 -21.90 -1.24 4.00
C SER A 126 -21.85 -1.88 2.62
N SER A 127 -20.74 -1.70 1.88
CA SER A 127 -20.54 -2.30 0.57
C SER A 127 -20.26 -3.80 0.67
N ASP A 128 -20.76 -4.56 -0.28
CA ASP A 128 -20.41 -5.97 -0.42
C ASP A 128 -19.01 -6.17 -1.05
N ASP A 129 -18.55 -7.42 -1.04
CA ASP A 129 -17.24 -7.80 -1.56
C ASP A 129 -17.14 -7.65 -3.09
N CYS A 130 -18.25 -7.75 -3.82
CA CYS A 130 -18.26 -7.55 -5.28
C CYS A 130 -17.97 -6.09 -5.61
N GLN A 131 -18.65 -5.17 -4.92
CA GLN A 131 -18.48 -3.73 -5.08
C GLN A 131 -17.06 -3.29 -4.69
N ARG A 132 -16.54 -3.78 -3.55
CA ARG A 132 -15.16 -3.50 -3.11
C ARG A 132 -14.13 -4.01 -4.11
N LYS A 133 -14.33 -5.22 -4.66
CA LYS A 133 -13.50 -5.76 -5.75
C LYS A 133 -13.55 -4.89 -7.00
N GLY A 134 -14.75 -4.47 -7.40
CA GLY A 134 -14.95 -3.58 -8.54
C GLY A 134 -14.14 -2.30 -8.41
N TRP A 135 -14.17 -1.65 -7.25
CA TRP A 135 -13.36 -0.47 -6.97
C TRP A 135 -11.85 -0.75 -6.96
N GLY A 136 -11.41 -1.87 -6.39
CA GLY A 136 -10.00 -2.26 -6.43
C GLY A 136 -9.49 -2.46 -7.86
N ILE A 137 -10.28 -3.14 -8.70
CA ILE A 137 -9.96 -3.36 -10.13
C ILE A 137 -9.91 -2.02 -10.87
N ALA A 138 -10.91 -1.16 -10.69
CA ALA A 138 -10.97 0.15 -11.32
C ALA A 138 -9.78 1.04 -10.91
N LEU A 139 -9.42 1.03 -9.61
CA LEU A 139 -8.29 1.79 -9.09
C LEU A 139 -6.96 1.38 -9.74
N LEU A 140 -6.69 0.07 -9.80
CA LEU A 140 -5.46 -0.44 -10.43
C LEU A 140 -5.44 -0.27 -11.95
N ALA A 141 -6.61 -0.24 -12.58
CA ALA A 141 -6.75 0.03 -14.01
C ALA A 141 -6.66 1.54 -14.36
N GLY A 142 -6.50 2.43 -13.36
CA GLY A 142 -6.49 3.89 -13.56
C GLY A 142 -7.85 4.49 -13.91
N GLN A 143 -8.95 3.76 -13.67
CA GLN A 143 -10.33 4.19 -13.96
C GLN A 143 -10.90 4.97 -12.77
N TYR A 144 -10.30 6.13 -12.46
CA TYR A 144 -10.63 6.89 -11.24
C TYR A 144 -12.08 7.37 -11.19
N ASP A 145 -12.73 7.60 -12.34
CA ASP A 145 -14.16 7.97 -12.41
C ASP A 145 -15.10 6.86 -11.88
N ALA A 146 -14.63 5.62 -11.88
CA ALA A 146 -15.38 4.46 -11.37
C ALA A 146 -15.15 4.19 -9.88
N VAL A 147 -14.33 5.00 -9.19
CA VAL A 147 -14.03 4.86 -7.77
C VAL A 147 -14.40 6.15 -7.04
N PRO A 148 -15.28 6.13 -6.03
CA PRO A 148 -15.55 7.32 -5.25
C PRO A 148 -14.25 7.82 -4.60
N ALA A 149 -13.87 9.07 -4.86
CA ALA A 149 -12.55 9.61 -4.50
C ALA A 149 -12.23 9.47 -3.00
N ALA A 150 -13.25 9.59 -2.14
CA ALA A 150 -13.10 9.44 -0.68
C ALA A 150 -12.65 8.03 -0.24
N LEU A 151 -12.85 7.01 -1.09
CA LEU A 151 -12.50 5.62 -0.79
C LEU A 151 -11.08 5.25 -1.26
N VAL A 152 -10.52 6.02 -2.19
CA VAL A 152 -9.23 5.75 -2.83
C VAL A 152 -8.11 5.53 -1.81
N PRO A 153 -7.94 6.34 -0.75
CA PRO A 153 -6.87 6.13 0.22
C PRO A 153 -6.95 4.76 0.89
N PHE A 154 -8.15 4.31 1.27
CA PHE A 154 -8.37 3.04 1.99
C PHE A 154 -8.20 1.82 1.09
N ILE A 155 -8.70 1.89 -0.15
CA ILE A 155 -8.56 0.79 -1.12
C ILE A 155 -7.10 0.72 -1.61
N GLY A 156 -6.48 1.87 -1.90
CA GLY A 156 -5.10 1.96 -2.35
C GLY A 156 -4.08 1.52 -1.29
N ALA A 157 -4.38 1.72 0.00
CA ALA A 157 -3.52 1.25 1.09
C ALA A 157 -3.34 -0.28 1.15
N LEU A 158 -4.13 -1.05 0.39
CA LEU A 158 -4.02 -2.51 0.35
C LEU A 158 -3.32 -3.02 -0.91
N GLN A 159 -2.89 -2.10 -1.76
CA GLN A 159 -2.27 -2.39 -3.06
C GLN A 159 -0.80 -1.93 -3.13
N ALA A 160 -0.23 -1.42 -2.04
CA ALA A 160 1.00 -0.63 -1.99
C ALA A 160 2.12 -1.23 -1.12
#